data_AF-A0AB37T512-F1
#
_entry.id   AF-A0AB37T512-F1
#
_cell.length_a   1.000
_cell.length_b   1.000
_cell.length_c   1.000
_cell.angle_alpha   90.00
_cell.angle_beta   90.00
_cell.angle_gamma   90.00
#
_symmetry.space_group_name_H-M   'P 1'
#
loop_
_entity.id
_entity.type
_entity.pdbx_description
1 polymer ?
#
loop_
_entity_poly.entity_id
_entity_poly.type
_entity_poly.pdbx_seq_one_letter_code
_entity_poly.pdbx_strand_id
1 'polypeptide(L)'
;MALLGKLADRSALESVNASIGLLDDNDSVAVARAASVGIARLEAVRFRALARLNRHREGARGVTQEVAFALSLVDNHAGAMVAAAEALTARLPRTLTLMDEGKVSGFGAMKVA
;
A
#
# COMPACT_ATOMS: atom_id res chain seq x y z
N MET A 1 2.71 0.93 -17.89
CA MET A 1 3.11 2.10 -17.07
C MET A 1 2.10 3.25 -17.13
N ALA A 2 1.49 3.57 -18.28
CA ALA A 2 0.50 4.66 -18.40
C ALA A 2 -0.76 4.53 -17.49
N LEU A 3 -1.11 3.32 -17.05
CA LEU A 3 -2.23 3.08 -16.10
C LEU A 3 -1.90 3.51 -14.66
N LEU A 4 -0.62 3.56 -14.24
CA LEU A 4 -0.25 3.89 -12.86
C LEU A 4 -0.32 5.40 -12.58
N GLY A 5 -0.15 6.26 -13.59
CA GLY A 5 -0.22 7.73 -13.42
C GLY A 5 -1.60 8.26 -13.01
N LYS A 6 -2.65 7.42 -13.08
CA LYS A 6 -4.01 7.76 -12.64
C LYS A 6 -4.33 7.34 -11.21
N LEU A 7 -3.49 6.51 -10.57
CA LEU A 7 -3.77 5.96 -9.24
C LEU A 7 -3.72 7.02 -8.13
N ALA A 8 -3.07 8.16 -8.41
CA ALA A 8 -3.08 9.34 -7.57
C ALA A 8 -2.85 10.56 -8.47
N ASP A 9 -3.93 11.08 -9.06
CA ASP A 9 -3.86 12.26 -9.94
C ASP A 9 -3.17 13.42 -9.22
N ARG A 10 -2.02 13.82 -9.74
CA ARG A 10 -1.18 14.87 -9.16
C ARG A 10 -1.93 16.21 -9.07
N SER A 11 -2.72 16.55 -10.08
CA SER A 11 -3.45 17.82 -10.12
C SER A 11 -4.52 17.88 -9.02
N ALA A 12 -5.21 16.77 -8.78
CA ALA A 12 -6.17 16.64 -7.68
C ALA A 12 -5.48 16.76 -6.31
N LEU A 13 -4.30 16.14 -6.13
CA LEU A 13 -3.54 16.25 -4.88
C LEU A 13 -3.01 17.66 -4.63
N GLU A 14 -2.56 18.38 -5.67
CA GLU A 14 -2.10 19.77 -5.56
C GLU A 14 -3.22 20.68 -5.06
N SER A 15 -4.44 20.51 -5.58
CA SER A 15 -5.61 21.24 -5.09
C SER A 15 -5.93 20.94 -3.62
N VAL A 16 -5.90 19.66 -3.22
CA VAL A 16 -6.16 19.28 -1.81
C VAL A 16 -5.10 19.89 -0.89
N ASN A 17 -3.82 19.80 -1.26
CA ASN A 17 -2.72 20.34 -0.47
C ASN A 17 -2.80 21.85 -0.27
N ALA A 18 -3.22 22.60 -1.29
CA ALA A 18 -3.43 24.04 -1.19
C ALA A 18 -4.52 24.40 -0.15
N SER A 19 -5.53 23.54 0.02
CA SER A 19 -6.61 23.75 0.99
C SER A 19 -6.26 23.33 2.42
N ILE A 20 -5.24 22.48 2.64
CA ILE A 20 -4.90 21.95 3.98
C ILE A 20 -4.61 23.07 4.99
N GLY A 21 -3.94 24.15 4.57
CA GLY A 21 -3.59 25.26 5.46
C GLY A 21 -4.77 26.08 5.98
N LEU A 22 -5.99 25.82 5.48
CA LEU A 22 -7.22 26.51 5.84
C LEU A 22 -8.17 25.64 6.68
N LEU A 23 -7.81 24.38 6.93
CA LEU A 23 -8.66 23.45 7.66
C LEU A 23 -8.61 23.72 9.16
N ASP A 24 -9.72 23.51 9.84
CA ASP A 24 -9.73 23.40 11.30
C ASP A 24 -9.25 22.02 11.76
N ASP A 25 -9.22 21.79 13.08
CA ASP A 25 -8.74 20.53 13.65
C ASP A 25 -9.58 19.33 13.21
N ASN A 26 -10.90 19.47 13.15
CA ASN A 26 -11.81 18.37 12.80
C ASN A 26 -11.67 18.02 11.30
N ASP A 27 -11.61 19.03 10.45
CA ASP A 27 -11.44 18.87 9.02
C ASP A 27 -10.06 18.30 8.68
N SER A 28 -9.02 18.68 9.42
CA SER A 28 -7.67 18.11 9.30
C SER A 28 -7.68 16.61 9.57
N VAL A 29 -8.35 16.17 10.64
CA VAL A 29 -8.51 14.74 10.96
C VAL A 29 -9.35 14.02 9.90
N ALA A 30 -10.42 14.66 9.40
CA ALA A 30 -11.27 14.09 8.37
C ALA A 30 -10.49 13.85 7.06
N VAL A 31 -9.67 14.81 6.64
CA VAL A 31 -8.80 14.69 5.46
C VAL A 31 -7.75 13.59 5.65
N ALA A 32 -7.11 13.50 6.82
CA ALA A 32 -6.17 12.40 7.11
C ALA A 32 -6.83 11.01 7.02
N ARG A 33 -8.07 10.90 7.50
CA ARG A 33 -8.86 9.66 7.41
C ARG A 33 -9.22 9.33 5.95
N ALA A 34 -9.64 10.32 5.17
CA ALA A 34 -9.93 10.14 3.75
C ALA A 34 -8.69 9.74 2.95
N ALA A 35 -7.54 10.38 3.22
CA ALA A 35 -6.25 10.01 2.61
C ALA A 35 -5.86 8.56 2.95
N SER A 36 -6.10 8.12 4.19
CA SER A 36 -5.81 6.75 4.63
C SER A 36 -6.60 5.69 3.84
N VAL A 37 -7.84 5.98 3.44
CA VAL A 37 -8.63 5.11 2.54
C VAL A 37 -7.94 4.96 1.19
N GLY A 38 -7.44 6.06 0.62
CA GLY A 38 -6.66 6.05 -0.63
C GLY A 38 -5.35 5.27 -0.49
N ILE A 39 -4.62 5.47 0.61
CA ILE A 39 -3.38 4.75 0.90
C ILE A 39 -3.65 3.24 0.97
N ALA A 40 -4.67 2.80 1.72
CA ALA A 40 -5.01 1.37 1.83
C ALA A 40 -5.23 0.70 0.47
N ARG A 41 -5.92 1.39 -0.46
CA ARG A 41 -6.14 0.92 -1.84
C ARG A 41 -4.84 0.80 -2.62
N LEU A 42 -3.98 1.81 -2.54
CA LEU A 42 -2.66 1.78 -3.19
C LEU A 42 -1.77 0.69 -2.61
N GLU A 43 -1.84 0.46 -1.30
CA GLU A 43 -1.13 -0.64 -0.65
C GLU A 43 -1.65 -2.01 -1.10
N ALA A 44 -2.94 -2.17 -1.34
CA ALA A 44 -3.49 -3.40 -1.89
C ALA A 44 -2.91 -3.71 -3.29
N VAL A 45 -2.75 -2.68 -4.12
CA VAL A 45 -2.04 -2.79 -5.42
C VAL A 45 -0.58 -3.20 -5.20
N ARG A 46 0.11 -2.54 -4.25
CA ARG A 46 1.50 -2.85 -3.92
C ARG A 46 1.68 -4.30 -3.47
N PHE A 47 0.84 -4.81 -2.56
CA PHE A 47 0.91 -6.21 -2.12
C PHE A 47 0.69 -7.19 -3.27
N ARG A 48 -0.25 -6.92 -4.19
CA ARG A 48 -0.41 -7.76 -5.39
C ARG A 48 0.83 -7.76 -6.28
N ALA A 49 1.47 -6.60 -6.46
CA ALA A 49 2.70 -6.49 -7.24
C ALA A 49 3.86 -7.26 -6.59
N LEU A 50 4.02 -7.15 -5.27
CA LEU A 50 5.06 -7.86 -4.52
C LEU A 50 4.84 -9.39 -4.55
N ALA A 51 3.60 -9.85 -4.39
CA ALA A 51 3.29 -11.28 -4.50
C ALA A 51 3.55 -11.80 -5.92
N ARG A 52 3.25 -10.98 -6.95
CA ARG A 52 3.56 -11.33 -8.34
C ARG A 52 5.07 -11.45 -8.56
N LEU A 53 5.86 -10.51 -8.04
CA LEU A 53 7.31 -10.56 -8.09
C LEU A 53 7.86 -11.81 -7.39
N ASN A 54 7.40 -12.07 -6.15
CA ASN A 54 7.89 -13.20 -5.38
C ASN A 54 7.56 -14.55 -6.04
N ARG A 55 6.37 -14.70 -6.65
CA ARG A 55 6.04 -15.85 -7.50
C ARG A 55 6.90 -15.95 -8.76
N HIS A 56 7.18 -14.84 -9.44
CA HIS A 56 8.04 -14.81 -10.63
C HIS A 56 9.49 -15.21 -10.35
N ARG A 57 9.94 -15.02 -9.11
CA ARG A 57 11.26 -15.39 -8.63
C ARG A 57 11.27 -16.70 -7.86
N GLU A 58 10.15 -17.43 -7.84
CA GLU A 58 9.99 -18.71 -7.13
C GLU A 58 10.41 -18.63 -5.64
N GLY A 59 10.19 -17.48 -4.99
CA GLY A 59 10.63 -17.27 -3.60
C GLY A 59 12.15 -17.24 -3.41
N ALA A 60 12.93 -16.90 -4.44
CA ALA A 60 14.38 -16.81 -4.36
C ALA A 60 14.83 -15.92 -3.20
N ARG A 61 15.96 -16.28 -2.58
CA ARG A 61 16.53 -15.65 -1.39
C ARG A 61 16.83 -14.14 -1.52
N GLY A 62 16.82 -13.60 -2.75
CA GLY A 62 17.11 -12.19 -3.06
C GLY A 62 15.89 -11.27 -3.17
N VAL A 63 14.66 -11.79 -3.16
CA VAL A 63 13.44 -10.96 -3.39
C VAL A 63 13.29 -9.90 -2.31
N THR A 64 13.57 -10.24 -1.05
CA THR A 64 13.53 -9.29 0.07
C THR A 64 14.48 -8.11 -0.15
N GLN A 65 15.72 -8.37 -0.56
CA GLN A 65 16.72 -7.32 -0.80
C GLN A 65 16.37 -6.48 -2.03
N GLU A 66 15.83 -7.11 -3.09
CA GLU A 66 15.32 -6.40 -4.27
C GLU A 66 14.21 -5.41 -3.87
N VAL A 67 13.26 -5.85 -3.04
CA VAL A 67 12.16 -5.01 -2.54
C VAL A 67 12.66 -3.94 -1.56
N ALA A 68 13.58 -4.29 -0.65
CA ALA A 68 14.20 -3.36 0.28
C ALA A 68 14.87 -2.21 -0.46
N PHE A 69 15.68 -2.53 -1.47
CA PHE A 69 16.35 -1.55 -2.32
C PHE A 69 15.35 -0.70 -3.10
N ALA A 70 14.40 -1.33 -3.81
CA ALA A 70 13.47 -0.63 -4.69
C ALA A 70 12.50 0.31 -3.95
N LEU A 71 12.13 -0.02 -2.71
CA LEU A 71 11.20 0.77 -1.90
C LEU A 71 11.90 1.59 -0.81
N SER A 72 13.25 1.57 -0.77
CA SER A 72 14.05 2.26 0.27
C SER A 72 13.63 1.87 1.69
N LEU A 73 13.48 0.57 1.94
CA LEU A 73 13.08 -0.01 3.22
C LEU A 73 14.24 -0.81 3.82
N VAL A 74 14.22 -0.97 5.14
CA VAL A 74 15.10 -1.94 5.81
C VAL A 74 14.66 -3.37 5.50
N ASP A 75 15.62 -4.30 5.39
CA ASP A 75 15.38 -5.70 5.00
C ASP A 75 14.30 -6.39 5.81
N ASN A 76 14.26 -6.18 7.14
CA ASN A 76 13.26 -6.78 8.01
C ASN A 76 11.83 -6.34 7.63
N HIS A 77 11.65 -5.07 7.30
CA HIS A 77 10.35 -4.54 6.91
C HIS A 77 9.96 -5.01 5.49
N ALA A 78 10.90 -5.02 4.55
CA ALA A 78 10.68 -5.56 3.22
C ALA A 78 10.31 -7.05 3.25
N GLY A 79 10.99 -7.84 4.10
CA GLY A 79 10.71 -9.26 4.28
C GLY A 79 9.30 -9.50 4.83
N ALA A 80 8.90 -8.72 5.84
CA ALA A 80 7.53 -8.76 6.36
C ALA A 80 6.49 -8.37 5.28
N MET A 81 6.79 -7.39 4.44
CA MET A 81 5.90 -6.99 3.33
C MET A 81 5.78 -8.08 2.26
N VAL A 82 6.87 -8.76 1.89
CA VAL A 82 6.84 -9.87 0.91
C VAL A 82 6.07 -11.06 1.48
N ALA A 83 6.30 -11.42 2.74
CA ALA A 83 5.55 -12.48 3.41
C ALA A 83 4.05 -12.15 3.48
N ALA A 84 3.71 -10.91 3.86
CA ALA A 84 2.33 -10.45 3.90
C ALA A 84 1.70 -10.43 2.49
N ALA A 85 2.43 -10.04 1.46
CA ALA A 85 1.97 -10.05 0.07
C ALA A 85 1.53 -11.47 -0.37
N GLU A 86 2.34 -12.48 -0.08
CA GLU A 86 1.98 -13.87 -0.37
C GLU A 86 0.78 -14.32 0.45
N ALA A 87 0.78 -14.06 1.76
CA ALA A 87 -0.33 -14.43 2.62
C ALA A 87 -1.67 -13.79 2.19
N LEU A 88 -1.68 -12.49 1.91
CA LEU A 88 -2.86 -11.75 1.48
C LEU A 88 -3.40 -12.22 0.14
N THR A 89 -2.54 -12.65 -0.79
CA THR A 89 -2.97 -13.12 -2.11
C THR A 89 -3.31 -14.61 -2.15
N ALA A 90 -2.74 -15.44 -1.26
CA ALA A 90 -2.95 -16.88 -1.25
C ALA A 90 -3.98 -17.36 -0.20
N ARG A 91 -3.93 -16.83 1.03
CA ARG A 91 -4.72 -17.34 2.18
C ARG A 91 -5.67 -16.32 2.79
N LEU A 92 -5.46 -15.03 2.61
CA LEU A 92 -6.29 -13.96 3.17
C LEU A 92 -6.89 -13.02 2.10
N PRO A 93 -7.51 -13.54 1.02
CA PRO A 93 -8.04 -12.70 -0.06
C PRO A 93 -9.15 -11.75 0.41
N ARG A 94 -9.89 -12.10 1.46
CA ARG A 94 -10.89 -11.21 2.08
C ARG A 94 -10.24 -9.99 2.73
N THR A 95 -9.11 -10.15 3.42
CA THR A 95 -8.37 -9.02 3.99
C THR A 95 -7.88 -8.09 2.88
N LEU A 96 -7.37 -8.64 1.78
CA LEU A 96 -6.96 -7.85 0.62
C LEU A 96 -8.13 -7.09 -0.03
N THR A 97 -9.31 -7.71 -0.09
CA THR A 97 -10.55 -7.05 -0.56
C THR A 97 -10.94 -5.89 0.36
N LEU A 98 -10.84 -6.06 1.68
CA LEU A 98 -11.09 -4.98 2.63
C LEU A 98 -10.11 -3.81 2.45
N MET A 99 -8.87 -4.07 2.01
CA MET A 99 -7.94 -3.00 1.63
C MET A 99 -8.37 -2.26 0.36
N ASP A 100 -8.90 -2.96 -0.66
CA ASP A 100 -9.47 -2.31 -1.86
C ASP A 100 -10.67 -1.42 -1.53
N GLU A 101 -11.46 -1.82 -0.53
CA GLU A 101 -12.55 -1.00 -0.02
C GLU A 101 -12.05 0.17 0.85
N GLY A 102 -10.77 0.13 1.27
CA GLY A 102 -10.13 1.10 2.16
C GLY A 102 -10.55 0.97 3.62
N LYS A 103 -11.07 -0.20 4.01
CA LYS A 103 -11.52 -0.53 5.39
C LYS A 103 -10.39 -1.07 6.26
N VAL A 104 -9.33 -1.62 5.66
CA VAL A 104 -8.15 -2.15 6.35
C VAL A 104 -6.90 -1.52 5.74
N SER A 105 -6.02 -0.95 6.57
CA SER A 105 -4.73 -0.42 6.12
C SER A 105 -3.72 -1.54 5.86
N GLY A 106 -2.65 -1.27 5.11
CA GLY A 106 -1.57 -2.24 4.91
C GLY A 106 -0.93 -2.67 6.22
N PHE A 107 -0.73 -1.75 7.17
CA PHE A 107 -0.26 -2.09 8.51
C PHE A 107 -1.21 -3.06 9.23
N GLY A 108 -2.53 -2.79 9.19
CA GLY A 108 -3.53 -3.68 9.79
C GLY A 108 -3.57 -5.05 9.13
N ALA A 109 -3.45 -5.10 7.80
CA ALA A 109 -3.38 -6.34 7.04
C ALA A 109 -2.12 -7.17 7.41
N MET A 110 -0.97 -6.51 7.54
CA MET A 110 0.30 -7.18 7.93
C MET A 110 0.24 -7.82 9.32
N LYS A 111 -0.61 -7.33 10.24
CA LYS A 111 -0.75 -7.93 11.58
C LYS A 111 -1.43 -9.29 11.58
N VAL A 112 -2.25 -9.57 10.58
CA VAL A 112 -3.01 -10.84 10.46
C VAL A 112 -2.46 -11.76 9.38
N ALA A 113 -1.46 -11.28 8.62
CA ALA A 113 -0.88 -11.95 7.46
C ALA A 113 0.31 -12.86 7.81
#